data_AF-A0A1I3FAC3-F1
#
_entry.id   AF-A0A1I3FAC3-F1
#
_cell.length_a   1.000
_cell.length_b   1.000
_cell.length_c   1.000
_cell.angle_alpha   90.00
_cell.angle_beta   90.00
_cell.angle_gamma   90.00
#
_symmetry.space_group_name_H-M   'P 1'
#
loop_
_entity.id
_entity.type
_entity.pdbx_description
1 polymer ?
#
loop_
_entity_poly.entity_id
_entity_poly.type
_entity_poly.pdbx_seq_one_letter_code
_entity_poly.pdbx_strand_id
1 'polypeptide(L)' 'MGSQNIVSHWHIKIIGICEARLQRMLSNEEREFVRRRGAFVALEMIEDSVSTVPTAELVRYLNSEIDN' A
#
# COMPACT_ATOMS: atom_id res chain seq x y z
N MET A 1 5.97 24.07 2.50
CA MET A 1 4.96 23.12 1.99
C MET A 1 5.61 21.74 1.96
N GLY A 2 5.74 21.10 3.13
CA GLY A 2 6.72 20.02 3.33
C GLY A 2 6.07 18.69 3.66
N SER A 3 6.50 17.64 2.96
CA SER A 3 6.40 16.21 3.30
C SER A 3 5.00 15.58 3.38
N GLN A 4 4.03 16.15 4.09
CA GLN A 4 2.70 15.55 4.27
C GLN A 4 1.92 15.40 2.95
N ASN A 5 2.06 16.37 2.05
CA ASN A 5 1.36 16.34 0.75
C ASN A 5 1.94 15.25 -0.17
N ILE A 6 3.23 14.97 -0.04
CA ILE A 6 3.91 13.96 -0.85
C ILE A 6 3.52 12.57 -0.35
N VAL A 7 3.53 12.34 0.96
CA VAL A 7 3.10 11.08 1.59
C VAL A 7 1.66 10.72 1.20
N SER A 8 0.74 11.69 1.22
CA SER A 8 -0.65 11.49 0.78
C SER A 8 -0.75 11.10 -0.70
N HIS A 9 0.07 11.69 -1.57
CA HIS A 9 0.14 11.32 -2.99
C HIS A 9 0.63 9.89 -3.17
N TRP A 10 1.64 9.47 -2.41
CA TRP A 10 2.15 8.10 -2.41
C TRP A 10 1.10 7.10 -1.92
N HIS A 11 0.38 7.41 -0.84
CA HIS A 11 -0.72 6.56 -0.37
C HIS A 11 -1.80 6.37 -1.43
N ILE A 12 -2.21 7.45 -2.12
CA ILE A 12 -3.21 7.37 -3.20
C ILE A 12 -2.68 6.51 -4.36
N LYS A 13 -1.41 6.67 -4.74
CA LYS A 13 -0.79 5.90 -5.82
C LYS A 13 -0.73 4.40 -5.49
N ILE A 14 -0.25 4.05 -4.29
CA ILE A 14 -0.13 2.66 -3.83
C ILE A 14 -1.52 2.00 -3.74
N ILE A 15 -2.51 2.71 -3.18
CA ILE A 15 -3.90 2.23 -3.15
C ILE A 15 -4.41 1.96 -4.56
N GLY A 16 -4.19 2.89 -5.50
CA GLY A 16 -4.59 2.73 -6.89
C GLY A 16 -3.94 1.52 -7.57
N ILE A 17 -2.65 1.28 -7.33
CA ILE A 17 -1.95 0.09 -7.85
C ILE A 17 -2.56 -1.18 -7.27
N CYS A 18 -2.74 -1.26 -5.96
CA CYS A 18 -3.32 -2.42 -5.30
C CYS A 18 -4.74 -2.72 -5.80
N GLU A 19 -5.61 -1.71 -5.92
CA GLU A 19 -6.98 -1.88 -6.41
C GLU A 19 -7.01 -2.31 -7.88
N ALA A 20 -6.13 -1.74 -8.72
CA ALA A 20 -5.98 -2.15 -10.11
C ALA A 20 -5.48 -3.60 -10.24
N ARG A 21 -4.53 -4.02 -9.40
CA ARG A 21 -3.99 -5.39 -9.45
C ARG A 21 -4.95 -6.44 -8.89
N LEU A 22 -5.72 -6.08 -7.86
CA LEU A 22 -6.69 -6.96 -7.22
C LEU A 22 -8.05 -6.98 -7.93
N GLN A 23 -8.28 -6.03 -8.86
CA GLN A 23 -9.57 -5.85 -9.56
C GLN A 23 -10.75 -5.68 -8.57
N ARG A 24 -10.47 -5.13 -7.39
CA ARG A 24 -11.45 -4.83 -6.34
C ARG A 24 -10.98 -3.64 -5.51
N MET A 25 -11.91 -2.99 -4.82
CA MET A 25 -11.56 -2.00 -3.81
C MET A 25 -10.84 -2.65 -2.62
N LEU A 26 -9.86 -1.93 -2.07
CA LEU A 26 -9.19 -2.32 -0.84
C LEU A 26 -10.15 -2.15 0.36
N SER A 27 -10.11 -3.11 1.28
CA SER A 27 -10.82 -3.03 2.57
C SER A 27 -10.25 -1.91 3.43
N ASN A 28 -11.01 -1.45 4.43
CA ASN A 28 -10.55 -0.41 5.35
C ASN A 28 -9.25 -0.81 6.06
N GLU A 29 -9.10 -2.09 6.43
CA GLU A 29 -7.89 -2.62 7.07
C GLU A 29 -6.67 -2.57 6.13
N GLU A 30 -6.83 -2.95 4.86
CA GLU A 30 -5.75 -2.90 3.86
C GLU A 30 -5.35 -1.44 3.54
N ARG A 31 -6.33 -0.52 3.55
CA ARG A 31 -6.05 0.93 3.40
C ARG A 31 -5.34 1.50 4.62
N GLU A 32 -5.69 1.04 5.82
CA GLU A 32 -4.99 1.41 7.05
C GLU A 32 -3.55 0.90 7.06
N PHE A 33 -3.29 -0.32 6.59
CA PHE A 33 -1.94 -0.86 6.42
C PHE A 33 -1.05 0.09 5.59
N VAL A 34 -1.54 0.53 4.43
CA VAL A 34 -0.82 1.46 3.56
C VAL A 34 -0.65 2.83 4.24
N ARG A 35 -1.67 3.33 4.95
CA ARG A 35 -1.64 4.64 5.62
C ARG A 35 -0.78 4.69 6.88
N ARG A 36 -0.68 3.59 7.63
CA ARG A 36 0.16 3.46 8.84
C ARG A 36 1.65 3.53 8.51
N ARG A 37 2.03 3.19 7.27
CA ARG A 37 3.39 3.32 6.75
C ARG A 37 3.66 4.78 6.38
N GLY A 38 4.27 5.54 7.31
CA GLY A 38 4.56 6.97 7.16
C GLY A 38 6.02 7.34 6.82
N ALA A 39 6.93 6.36 6.82
CA ALA A 39 8.32 6.58 6.45
C ALA A 39 8.47 6.53 4.92
N PHE A 40 9.09 7.56 4.33
CA PHE A 40 9.25 7.72 2.89
C PHE A 40 9.92 6.50 2.22
N VAL A 41 10.95 5.94 2.88
CA VAL A 41 11.64 4.72 2.46
C VAL A 41 10.70 3.51 2.48
N ALA A 42 9.80 3.42 3.45
CA ALA A 42 8.82 2.34 3.50
C ALA A 42 7.80 2.45 2.36
N LEU A 43 7.43 3.66 1.92
CA LEU A 43 6.49 3.86 0.83
C LEU A 43 7.08 3.52 -0.54
N GLU A 44 8.35 3.85 -0.76
CA GLU A 44 9.06 3.50 -2.00
C GLU A 44 9.27 1.99 -2.10
N MET A 45 9.66 1.34 -1.00
CA MET A 45 9.77 -0.13 -0.93
C MET A 45 8.42 -0.83 -1.08
N ILE A 46 7.34 -0.25 -0.53
CA ILE A 46 5.98 -0.77 -0.72
C ILE A 46 5.57 -0.63 -2.18
N GLU A 47 5.79 0.51 -2.85
CA GLU A 47 5.48 0.66 -4.28
C GLU A 47 6.18 -0.42 -5.13
N ASP A 48 7.48 -0.62 -4.92
CA ASP A 48 8.26 -1.61 -5.66
C ASP A 48 7.72 -3.03 -5.40
N SER A 49 7.45 -3.35 -4.13
CA SER A 49 6.88 -4.64 -3.74
C SER A 49 5.48 -4.85 -4.34
N VAL A 50 4.56 -3.88 -4.23
CA VAL A 50 3.20 -4.01 -4.78
C VAL A 50 3.17 -3.94 -6.29
N SER A 51 4.25 -3.55 -6.96
CA SER A 51 4.38 -3.59 -8.41
C SER A 51 4.92 -4.94 -8.91
N THR A 52 5.76 -5.61 -8.11
CA THR A 52 6.52 -6.80 -8.54
C THR A 52 5.94 -8.12 -8.04
N VAL A 53 5.39 -8.18 -6.83
CA VAL A 53 4.94 -9.46 -6.23
C VAL A 53 3.68 -10.01 -6.93
N PRO A 54 3.48 -11.33 -7.08
CA PRO A 54 2.26 -11.89 -7.67
C PRO A 54 0.99 -11.49 -6.90
N THR A 55 -0.17 -11.44 -7.57
CA THR A 55 -1.44 -11.03 -6.95
C THR A 55 -1.80 -11.84 -5.70
N ALA A 56 -1.51 -13.14 -5.69
CA ALA A 56 -1.74 -14.00 -4.52
C ALA A 56 -0.85 -13.63 -3.31
N GLU A 57 0.39 -13.20 -3.56
CA GLU A 57 1.29 -12.74 -2.51
C GLU A 57 0.99 -11.30 -2.07
N LEU A 58 0.48 -10.46 -2.98
CA LEU A 58 0.03 -9.11 -2.66
C LEU A 58 -1.07 -9.12 -1.59
N VAL A 59 -2.04 -10.03 -1.70
CA VAL A 59 -3.08 -10.20 -0.67
C VAL A 59 -2.46 -10.61 0.67
N ARG A 60 -1.58 -11.63 0.69
CA ARG A 60 -0.92 -12.05 1.93
C ARG A 60 -0.08 -10.93 2.54
N TYR A 61 0.60 -10.15 1.73
CA TYR A 61 1.42 -9.02 2.17
C TYR A 61 0.57 -7.92 2.81
N LEU A 62 -0.54 -7.52 2.18
CA LEU A 62 -1.47 -6.52 2.72
C LEU A 62 -2.16 -6.96 4.01
N ASN A 63 -2.34 -8.27 4.20
CA ASN A 63 -2.96 -8.86 5.39
C ASN A 63 -1.93 -9.31 6.45
N SER A 64 -0.63 -9.14 6.21
CA SER A 64 0.42 -9.68 7.08
C SER A 64 0.49 -9.03 8.47
N GLU A 65 0.02 -7.80 8.62
CA GLU A 65 -0.08 -7.10 9.91
C GLU A 65 -1.49 -7.18 10.52
N ILE A 66 -2.43 -7.91 9.91
CA ILE A 66 -3.79 -8.13 10.46
C ILE A 66 -3.79 -9.31 11.45
N ASP A 67 -2.82 -10.22 11.35
CA ASP A 67 -2.73 -11.45 12.16
C ASP A 67 -1.83 -11.33 13.42
N ASN A 68 -1.46 -10.11 13.84
CA ASN A 68 -0.62 -9.88 15.03
C ASN A 68 -1.25 -8.91 16.04
#